data_AF-A0A2V6JFU2-F1
#
_entry.id   AF-A0A2V6JFU2-F1
#
_cell.length_a   1.000
_cell.length_b   1.000
_cell.length_c   1.000
_cell.angle_alpha   90.00
_cell.angle_beta   90.00
_cell.angle_gamma   90.00
#
_symmetry.space_group_name_H-M   'P 1'
#
loop_
_entity.id
_entity.type
_entity.pdbx_description
1 polymer ?
#
loop_
_entity_poly.entity_id
_entity_poly.type
_entity_poly.pdbx_seq_one_letter_code
_entity_poly.pdbx_strand_id
1 'polypeptide(L)' 'MREMESAADWVALSDEELLERRISKLGLTLETTPLQPLIQQLYAELSGKELAFHPPTYIGDEWFVPIRVPAIFVPF' A
#
# COMPACT_ATOMS: atom_id res chain seq x y z
N MET A 1 7.40 3.50 -17.55
CA MET A 1 6.33 4.52 -17.54
C MET A 1 5.09 3.80 -17.03
N ARG A 2 4.60 4.09 -15.81
CA ARG A 2 3.44 3.40 -15.24
C ARG A 2 2.21 4.14 -15.78
N GLU A 3 1.47 3.53 -16.70
CA GLU A 3 0.15 4.04 -17.07
C GLU A 3 -0.69 4.09 -15.79
N MET A 4 -0.99 5.32 -15.37
CA MET A 4 -1.85 5.61 -14.25
C MET A 4 -3.26 5.68 -14.86
N GLU A 5 -3.91 4.54 -15.03
CA GLU A 5 -5.36 4.54 -15.24
C GLU A 5 -5.99 5.25 -14.03
N SER A 6 -6.91 6.16 -14.31
CA SER A 6 -7.54 6.99 -13.29
C SER A 6 -8.27 6.09 -12.30
N ALA A 7 -8.22 6.41 -11.00
CA ALA A 7 -8.99 5.72 -9.96
C ALA A 7 -10.52 5.75 -10.22
N ALA A 8 -11.00 6.50 -11.22
CA ALA A 8 -12.40 6.50 -11.63
C ALA A 8 -12.78 5.39 -12.63
N ASP A 9 -11.81 4.77 -13.33
CA ASP A 9 -12.12 3.83 -14.43
C ASP A 9 -12.66 2.48 -13.95
N TRP A 10 -12.34 2.06 -12.73
CA TRP A 10 -12.82 0.77 -12.21
C TRP A 10 -14.29 0.80 -11.77
N VAL A 11 -14.83 1.98 -11.47
CA VAL A 11 -16.25 2.16 -11.08
C VAL A 11 -17.19 1.84 -12.25
N ALA A 12 -16.69 1.93 -13.48
CA ALA A 12 -17.44 1.65 -14.70
C ALA A 12 -17.36 0.18 -15.15
N LEU A 13 -16.56 -0.65 -14.48
CA LEU A 13 -16.42 -2.06 -14.84
C LEU A 13 -17.61 -2.90 -14.37
N SER A 14 -17.89 -3.98 -15.10
CA SER A 14 -18.75 -5.06 -14.59
C SER A 14 -18.07 -5.81 -13.43
N ASP A 15 -18.86 -6.58 -12.68
CA ASP A 15 -18.36 -7.36 -11.54
C ASP A 15 -17.26 -8.35 -11.98
N GLU A 16 -17.48 -9.07 -13.09
CA GLU A 16 -16.46 -9.98 -13.65
C GLU A 16 -15.17 -9.26 -14.05
N GLU A 17 -15.26 -8.09 -14.70
CA GLU A 17 -14.09 -7.31 -15.10
C GLU A 17 -13.34 -6.73 -13.89
N LEU A 18 -14.08 -6.34 -12.84
CA LEU A 18 -13.51 -5.84 -11.60
C LEU A 18 -12.77 -6.95 -10.84
N LEU A 19 -13.35 -8.15 -10.77
CA LEU A 19 -12.75 -9.31 -10.10
C LEU A 19 -11.44 -9.76 -10.74
N GLU A 20 -11.31 -9.64 -12.05
CA GLU A 20 -10.05 -9.94 -12.77
C GLU A 20 -8.98 -8.84 -12.62
N ARG A 21 -9.34 -7.68 -12.05
CA ARG A 21 -8.44 -6.54 -11.93
C ARG A 21 -7.57 -6.67 -10.68
N ARG A 22 -6.25 -6.49 -10.86
CA ARG A 22 -5.31 -6.42 -9.73
C ARG A 22 -5.64 -5.22 -8.84
N ILE A 23 -5.75 -5.42 -7.52
CA ILE A 23 -6.01 -4.35 -6.53
C ILE A 23 -5.03 -3.17 -6.69
N SER A 24 -3.75 -3.45 -6.98
CA SER A 24 -2.74 -2.40 -7.23
C SER A 24 -3.00 -1.47 -8.42
N LYS A 25 -4.00 -1.78 -9.26
CA LYS A 25 -4.47 -0.96 -10.39
C LYS A 25 -5.65 -0.07 -10.04
N LEU A 26 -6.24 -0.21 -8.85
CA LEU A 26 -7.37 0.61 -8.40
C LEU A 26 -6.97 2.01 -7.95
N GLY A 27 -5.66 2.33 -7.94
CA GLY A 27 -5.15 3.65 -7.55
C GLY A 27 -5.29 3.95 -6.05
N LEU A 28 -5.36 2.90 -5.21
CA LEU A 28 -5.50 3.04 -3.77
C LEU A 28 -4.21 3.58 -3.13
N THR A 29 -4.37 4.51 -2.21
CA THR A 29 -3.29 5.20 -1.50
C THR A 29 -3.47 5.05 0.01
N LEU A 30 -2.37 4.99 0.76
CA LEU A 30 -2.42 4.99 2.24
C LEU A 30 -2.50 6.41 2.80
N GLU A 31 -2.06 7.39 2.01
CA GLU A 31 -2.24 8.80 2.24
C GLU A 31 -3.73 9.10 2.42
N THR A 32 -4.05 9.98 3.38
CA THR A 32 -5.39 10.37 3.81
C THR A 32 -6.20 9.29 4.54
N THR A 33 -5.67 8.07 4.70
CA THR A 33 -6.31 7.02 5.51
C THR A 33 -5.97 7.15 7.00
N PRO A 34 -6.72 6.51 7.91
CA PRO A 34 -6.36 6.43 9.34
C PRO A 34 -5.00 5.78 9.62
N LEU A 35 -4.41 5.05 8.66
CA LEU A 35 -3.08 4.46 8.81
C LEU A 35 -1.96 5.48 8.67
N GLN A 36 -2.17 6.58 7.94
CA GLN A 36 -1.15 7.60 7.73
C GLN A 36 -0.48 8.08 9.02
N PRO A 37 -1.21 8.51 10.08
CA PRO A 37 -0.57 8.94 11.33
C PRO A 37 0.22 7.81 12.02
N LEU A 38 -0.23 6.55 11.93
CA LEU A 38 0.46 5.41 12.51
C LEU A 38 1.78 5.11 11.79
N ILE A 39 1.78 5.21 10.46
CA ILE A 39 2.98 5.04 9.63
C ILE A 39 3.98 6.17 9.92
N GLN A 40 3.50 7.41 10.04
CA GLN A 40 4.34 8.56 10.40
C GLN A 40 4.96 8.39 11.79
N GLN A 41 4.18 7.91 12.77
CA GLN A 41 4.69 7.62 14.10
C GLN A 41 5.80 6.56 14.05
N LEU A 42 5.56 5.43 13.36
CA LEU A 42 6.56 4.37 13.18
C LEU A 42 7.87 4.95 12.61
N TYR A 43 7.78 5.71 11.53
CA TYR A 43 8.95 6.29 10.88
C TYR A 43 9.70 7.29 11.77
N ALA A 44 8.98 8.09 12.55
CA ALA A 44 9.57 8.98 13.54
C ALA A 44 10.32 8.20 14.64
N GLU A 45 9.73 7.11 15.13
CA GLU A 45 10.35 6.24 16.16
C GLU A 45 11.59 5.53 15.63
N LEU A 46 11.58 5.04 14.38
CA LEU A 46 12.76 4.43 13.74
C LEU A 46 13.89 5.46 13.61
N SER A 47 13.57 6.67 13.13
CA SER A 47 14.55 7.75 12.99
C SER A 47 15.10 8.22 14.34
N GLY A 48 14.26 8.30 15.37
CA GLY A 48 14.68 8.63 16.74
C GLY A 48 15.62 7.59 17.36
N LYS A 49 15.68 6.37 16.80
CA LYS A 49 16.61 5.30 17.19
C LYS A 49 17.81 5.18 16.25
N GLU A 50 18.03 6.16 15.38
CA GLU A 50 19.12 6.16 14.38
C GLU A 50 19.06 4.97 13.40
N LEU A 51 17.87 4.38 13.20
CA LEU A 51 17.65 3.35 12.19
C LEU A 51 17.44 4.04 10.84
N ALA A 52 18.36 3.78 9.91
CA ALA A 52 18.42 4.47 8.62
C ALA A 52 17.34 4.04 7.60
N PHE A 53 16.47 3.08 7.95
CA PHE A 53 15.50 2.50 7.02
C PHE A 53 14.06 2.85 7.40
N HIS A 54 13.26 3.10 6.37
CA HIS A 54 11.82 3.33 6.46
C HIS A 54 11.13 2.32 5.54
N PRO A 55 10.75 1.15 6.06
CA PRO A 55 10.23 0.08 5.21
C PRO A 55 8.90 0.52 4.58
N PRO A 56 8.71 0.36 3.26
CA PRO A 56 7.44 0.67 2.63
C PRO A 56 6.30 -0.14 3.24
N THR A 57 5.15 0.49 3.40
CA THR A 57 3.94 -0.11 3.98
C THR A 57 2.94 -0.43 2.87
N TYR A 58 2.40 -1.64 2.87
CA TYR A 58 1.43 -2.13 1.91
C TYR A 58 0.18 -2.67 2.62
N ILE A 59 -0.95 -2.63 1.93
CA ILE A 59 -2.16 -3.35 2.33
C ILE A 59 -2.18 -4.71 1.63
N GLY A 60 -2.49 -5.77 2.37
CA GLY A 60 -2.61 -7.13 1.83
C GLY A 60 -3.49 -8.00 2.71
N ASP A 61 -4.17 -8.97 2.11
CA ASP A 61 -4.98 -10.00 2.77
C ASP A 61 -4.13 -11.19 3.23
N GLU A 62 -2.92 -11.31 2.68
CA GLU A 62 -1.93 -12.32 3.05
C GLU A 62 -0.64 -11.69 3.59
N TRP A 63 -0.01 -12.41 4.52
CA TRP A 63 1.29 -12.05 5.08
C TRP A 63 2.41 -12.50 4.13
N PHE A 64 2.96 -11.57 3.36
CA PHE A 64 4.14 -11.83 2.53
C PHE A 64 5.39 -11.21 3.13
N VAL A 65 6.53 -11.90 2.95
CA VAL A 65 7.86 -11.36 3.26
C VAL A 65 8.67 -11.37 1.97
N PRO A 66 8.75 -10.24 1.24
CA PRO A 66 9.58 -10.17 0.05
C PRO A 66 11.04 -10.41 0.43
N ILE A 67 11.69 -11.36 -0.25
CA ILE A 67 13.06 -11.74 0.03
C ILE A 67 13.98 -10.52 -0.09
N ARG A 68 14.73 -10.24 0.98
CA ARG A 68 15.71 -9.13 1.07
C ARG A 68 15.12 -7.72 0.96
N VAL A 69 13.81 -7.55 1.10
CA VAL A 69 13.18 -6.21 1.13
C VAL A 69 12.45 -6.04 2.46
N PRO A 70 12.86 -5.09 3.33
CA PRO A 70 12.11 -4.78 4.53
C PRO A 70 10.82 -4.05 4.11
N ALA A 71 9.70 -4.75 4.16
CA ALA A 71 8.37 -4.23 3.88
C ALA A 71 7.42 -4.61 5.01
N ILE A 72 6.45 -3.74 5.29
CA ILE A 72 5.41 -3.98 6.29
C ILE A 72 4.09 -4.19 5.57
N PHE A 73 3.43 -5.31 5.84
CA PHE A 73 2.08 -5.58 5.37
C PHE A 73 1.10 -5.30 6.50
N VAL A 74 0.16 -4.40 6.25
CA VAL A 74 -0.96 -4.11 7.14
C VAL A 74 -2.15 -4.95 6.66
N PRO A 75 -2.67 -5.88 7.48
CA PRO A 75 -3.82 -6.69 7.11
C PRO A 75 -5.07 -5.82 7.01
N PHE A 76 -5.99 -6.19 6.10
CA PHE A 76 -7.31 -5.55 5.94
C PHE A 76 -8.45 -6.56 6.04
#